data_AF-A0A941NID7-F1
#
_entry.id   AF-A0A941NID7-F1
#
_cell.length_a   1.000
_cell.length_b   1.000
_cell.length_c   1.000
_cell.angle_alpha   90.00
_cell.angle_beta   90.00
_cell.angle_gamma   90.00
#
_symmetry.space_group_name_H-M   'P 1'
#
loop_
_entity.id
_entity.type
_entity.pdbx_description
1 polymer ?
#
loop_
_entity_poly.entity_id
_entity_poly.type
_entity_poly.pdbx_seq_one_letter_code
_entity_poly.pdbx_strand_id
1 'polypeptide(L)'
;IKWLESDHAFYITINDVEKDGRRRPFEIFINSKNMEAYAWALALTRMISAVFRRGGDVSFVVDELKAIFDPRGGQWMSGRYVPSLLAAIGEVIERHMIEIGFLGLRSAQIAAAPASFAEKLPREGAPAHFCPRCGEASFVKLEGCDSCLSCGYSKCG
;
A
#
# COMPACT_ATOMS: atom_id res chain seq x y z
N ILE A 1 -2.45 11.73 -3.16
CA ILE A 1 -1.06 11.32 -2.83
C ILE A 1 -0.11 12.44 -3.23
N LYS A 2 0.69 12.97 -2.29
CA LYS A 2 1.79 13.89 -2.60
C LYS A 2 3.07 13.06 -2.70
N TRP A 3 3.64 12.92 -3.91
CA TRP A 3 4.85 12.11 -4.13
C TRP A 3 6.05 13.04 -4.28
N LEU A 4 7.12 12.85 -3.51
CA LEU A 4 8.24 13.81 -3.44
C LEU A 4 8.88 14.09 -4.81
N GLU A 5 8.96 13.07 -5.67
CA GLU A 5 9.57 13.19 -7.00
C GLU A 5 8.63 13.76 -8.07
N SER A 6 7.40 14.14 -7.70
CA SER A 6 6.47 14.78 -8.62
C SER A 6 6.09 16.18 -8.16
N ASP A 7 6.20 17.13 -9.07
CA ASP A 7 5.78 18.53 -8.86
C ASP A 7 4.27 18.68 -8.56
N HIS A 8 3.50 17.62 -8.76
CA HIS A 8 2.05 17.62 -8.63
C HIS A 8 1.53 16.39 -7.90
N ALA A 9 0.50 16.61 -7.08
CA ALA A 9 -0.18 15.53 -6.39
C ALA A 9 -0.98 14.65 -7.36
N PHE A 10 -1.04 13.36 -7.04
CA PHE A 10 -1.93 12.40 -7.67
C PHE A 10 -3.25 12.35 -6.91
N TYR A 11 -4.34 12.57 -7.62
CA TYR A 11 -5.71 12.46 -7.14
C TYR A 11 -6.29 11.13 -7.60
N ILE A 12 -6.81 10.36 -6.66
CA ILE A 12 -7.37 9.03 -6.90
C ILE A 12 -8.83 9.08 -6.48
N THR A 13 -9.70 8.74 -7.42
CA THR A 13 -11.14 8.60 -7.17
C THR A 13 -11.53 7.16 -7.48
N ILE A 14 -12.25 6.51 -6.58
CA ILE A 14 -12.76 5.15 -6.77
C ILE A 14 -14.27 5.20 -6.63
N ASN A 15 -14.98 4.71 -7.64
CA ASN A 15 -16.43 4.61 -7.61
C ASN A 15 -16.85 3.14 -7.43
N ASP A 16 -18.00 2.96 -6.80
CA ASP A 16 -18.56 1.66 -6.47
C ASP A 16 -19.84 1.37 -7.25
N VAL A 17 -20.17 0.09 -7.35
CA VAL A 17 -21.48 -0.38 -7.79
C VAL A 17 -22.05 -1.33 -6.75
N GLU A 18 -23.37 -1.31 -6.60
CA GLU A 18 -24.08 -2.32 -5.81
C GLU A 18 -24.41 -3.51 -6.71
N LYS A 19 -23.94 -4.70 -6.33
CA LYS A 19 -24.22 -5.95 -7.04
C LYS A 19 -24.39 -7.08 -6.04
N ASP A 20 -25.49 -7.82 -6.17
CA ASP A 20 -25.87 -8.92 -5.26
C ASP A 20 -25.97 -8.47 -3.79
N GLY A 21 -26.48 -7.25 -3.55
CA GLY A 21 -26.62 -6.67 -2.21
C GLY A 21 -25.29 -6.28 -1.53
N ARG A 22 -24.18 -6.25 -2.28
CA ARG A 22 -22.86 -5.86 -1.78
C ARG A 22 -22.25 -4.74 -2.63
N ARG A 23 -21.62 -3.76 -1.99
CA ARG A 23 -20.81 -2.75 -2.68
C ARG A 23 -19.50 -3.35 -3.17
N ARG A 24 -19.17 -3.07 -4.43
CA ARG A 24 -17.94 -3.52 -5.09
C ARG A 24 -17.28 -2.35 -5.81
N PRO A 25 -15.94 -2.28 -5.87
CA PRO A 25 -15.28 -1.26 -6.66
C PRO A 25 -15.60 -1.50 -8.15
N PHE A 26 -15.90 -0.42 -8.87
CA PHE A 26 -16.33 -0.47 -10.26
C PHE A 26 -15.34 0.21 -11.21
N GLU A 27 -14.84 1.38 -10.82
CA GLU A 27 -13.88 2.15 -11.61
C GLU A 27 -12.97 2.98 -10.71
N ILE A 28 -11.78 3.26 -11.21
CA ILE A 28 -10.78 4.11 -10.58
C ILE A 28 -10.32 5.16 -11.58
N PHE A 29 -10.10 6.38 -11.12
CA PHE A 29 -9.52 7.47 -11.88
C PHE A 29 -8.27 7.98 -11.18
N ILE A 30 -7.16 8.05 -11.91
CA ILE A 30 -5.88 8.57 -11.42
C ILE A 30 -5.55 9.81 -12.23
N ASN A 31 -5.56 10.97 -11.58
CA ASN A 31 -5.30 12.27 -12.20
C ASN A 31 -4.11 12.95 -11.55
N SER A 32 -3.32 13.66 -12.34
CA SER A 32 -2.26 14.55 -11.86
C SER A 32 -2.12 15.73 -12.82
N LYS A 33 -1.61 16.86 -12.32
CA LYS A 33 -1.18 17.96 -13.19
C LYS A 33 0.19 17.69 -13.84
N ASN A 34 0.87 16.62 -13.42
CA ASN A 34 2.12 16.19 -14.03
C ASN A 34 1.85 15.58 -15.42
N MET A 35 2.29 16.28 -16.47
CA MET A 35 2.13 15.84 -17.85
C MET A 35 2.99 14.61 -18.20
N GLU A 36 4.15 14.43 -17.58
CA GLU A 36 4.98 13.24 -17.76
C GLU A 36 4.26 11.98 -17.26
N ALA A 37 3.40 12.16 -16.25
CA ALA A 37 2.62 11.07 -15.69
C ALA A 37 1.35 10.74 -16.47
N TYR A 38 0.92 11.61 -17.40
CA TYR A 38 -0.39 11.53 -18.02
C TYR A 38 -0.65 10.19 -18.73
N ALA A 39 0.29 9.75 -19.57
CA ALA A 39 0.10 8.56 -20.39
C ALA A 39 -0.01 7.28 -19.54
N TRP A 40 0.89 7.10 -18.58
CA TRP A 40 0.86 5.91 -17.73
C TRP A 40 -0.29 5.95 -16.72
N ALA A 41 -0.66 7.13 -16.18
CA ALA A 41 -1.79 7.26 -15.27
C ALA A 41 -3.12 6.94 -15.96
N LEU A 42 -3.27 7.36 -17.22
CA LEU A 42 -4.43 7.01 -18.05
C LEU A 42 -4.46 5.51 -18.36
N ALA A 43 -3.32 4.91 -18.71
CA ALA A 43 -3.24 3.48 -18.96
C ALA A 43 -3.63 2.67 -17.70
N LEU A 44 -3.09 3.04 -16.54
CA LEU A 44 -3.36 2.38 -15.26
C LEU A 44 -4.83 2.52 -14.86
N THR A 45 -5.39 3.72 -15.00
CA THR A 45 -6.83 4.00 -14.83
C THR A 45 -7.70 3.04 -15.66
N ARG A 46 -7.39 2.89 -16.96
CA ARG A 46 -8.17 2.03 -17.87
C ARG A 46 -8.02 0.55 -17.53
N MET A 47 -6.80 0.10 -17.23
CA MET A 47 -6.51 -1.29 -16.91
C MET A 47 -7.18 -1.73 -15.61
N ILE A 48 -7.00 -0.98 -14.52
CA ILE A 48 -7.61 -1.34 -13.22
C ILE A 48 -9.15 -1.27 -13.32
N SER A 49 -9.69 -0.24 -13.96
CA SER A 49 -11.15 -0.14 -14.15
C SER A 49 -11.70 -1.30 -14.99
N ALA A 50 -10.96 -1.80 -15.98
CA ALA A 50 -11.36 -2.99 -16.72
C ALA A 50 -11.40 -4.25 -15.85
N VAL A 51 -10.42 -4.40 -14.94
CA VAL A 51 -10.39 -5.50 -13.96
C VAL A 51 -11.58 -5.40 -13.00
N PHE A 52 -11.85 -4.21 -12.45
CA PHE A 52 -12.98 -3.99 -11.54
C PHE A 52 -14.33 -4.30 -12.20
N ARG A 53 -14.54 -3.86 -13.45
CA ARG A 53 -15.78 -4.15 -14.20
C ARG A 53 -16.00 -5.62 -14.50
N ARG A 54 -14.94 -6.42 -14.67
CA ARG A 54 -15.06 -7.86 -14.92
C ARG A 54 -15.69 -8.59 -13.72
N GLY A 55 -15.55 -8.03 -12.52
CA GLY A 55 -16.10 -8.60 -11.29
C GLY A 55 -15.35 -9.85 -10.82
N GLY A 56 -15.88 -10.51 -9.79
CA GLY A 56 -15.19 -11.59 -9.08
C GLY A 56 -14.38 -11.07 -7.89
N ASP A 57 -13.32 -11.79 -7.54
CA ASP A 57 -12.35 -11.35 -6.53
C ASP A 57 -11.28 -10.47 -7.19
N VAL A 58 -11.29 -9.19 -6.84
CA VAL A 58 -10.35 -8.17 -7.34
C VAL A 58 -9.37 -7.72 -6.25
N SER A 59 -9.31 -8.44 -5.11
CA SER A 59 -8.38 -8.15 -4.02
C SER A 59 -6.92 -8.23 -4.44
N PHE A 60 -6.59 -9.11 -5.40
CA PHE A 60 -5.23 -9.27 -5.92
C PHE A 60 -4.64 -7.97 -6.49
N VAL A 61 -5.46 -7.06 -7.02
CA VAL A 61 -4.98 -5.77 -7.57
C VAL A 61 -4.23 -4.97 -6.51
N VAL A 62 -4.69 -5.03 -5.25
CA VAL A 62 -4.03 -4.39 -4.11
C VAL A 62 -2.64 -4.98 -3.89
N ASP A 63 -2.54 -6.30 -3.90
CA ASP A 63 -1.29 -7.02 -3.62
C ASP A 63 -0.26 -6.79 -4.73
N GLU A 64 -0.70 -6.90 -5.99
CA GLU A 64 0.15 -6.65 -7.16
C GLU A 64 0.71 -5.22 -7.14
N LEU A 65 -0.12 -4.21 -6.85
CA LEU A 65 0.36 -2.83 -6.78
C LEU A 65 1.32 -2.59 -5.60
N LYS A 66 1.04 -3.16 -4.43
CA LYS A 66 1.89 -3.04 -3.24
C LYS A 66 3.22 -3.79 -3.38
N ALA A 67 3.29 -4.78 -4.26
CA ALA A 67 4.50 -5.53 -4.57
C ALA A 67 5.45 -4.83 -5.56
N ILE A 68 5.03 -3.70 -6.16
CA ILE A 68 5.88 -2.97 -7.11
C ILE A 68 6.82 -2.03 -6.35
N PHE A 69 8.12 -2.14 -6.63
CA PHE A 69 9.18 -1.32 -6.06
C PHE A 69 9.70 -0.31 -7.09
N ASP A 70 9.99 0.92 -6.66
CA ASP A 70 10.74 1.87 -7.48
C ASP A 70 12.25 1.56 -7.31
N PRO A 71 13.01 1.35 -8.39
CA PRO A 71 14.46 1.16 -8.31
C PRO A 71 15.21 2.30 -7.64
N ARG A 72 14.64 3.51 -7.62
CA ARG A 72 15.20 4.70 -6.95
C ARG A 72 14.90 4.73 -5.46
N GLY A 73 14.12 3.76 -4.97
CA GLY A 73 13.69 3.65 -3.59
C GLY A 73 12.30 4.23 -3.36
N GLY A 74 11.74 3.90 -2.20
CA GLY A 74 10.48 4.44 -1.72
C GLY A 74 10.66 5.71 -0.89
N GLN A 75 9.58 6.14 -0.27
CA GLN A 75 9.59 7.28 0.64
C GLN A 75 8.77 7.01 1.90
N TRP A 76 9.10 7.74 2.96
CA TRP A 76 8.34 7.75 4.19
C TRP A 76 7.11 8.63 4.03
N MET A 77 5.93 8.06 4.21
CA MET A 77 4.65 8.76 4.10
C MET A 77 3.71 8.33 5.23
N SER A 78 3.08 9.28 5.90
CA SER A 78 2.09 9.01 6.95
C SER A 78 2.59 8.05 8.03
N GLY A 79 3.85 8.19 8.45
CA GLY A 79 4.46 7.40 9.53
C GLY A 79 4.93 6.00 9.15
N ARG A 80 4.94 5.64 7.85
CA ARG A 80 5.41 4.34 7.36
C ARG A 80 6.20 4.46 6.06
N TYR A 81 7.07 3.49 5.78
CA TYR A 81 7.74 3.42 4.49
C TYR A 81 6.81 2.91 3.38
N VAL A 82 6.82 3.59 2.23
CA VAL A 82 6.05 3.23 1.03
C VAL A 82 7.02 3.04 -0.14
N PRO A 83 7.15 1.81 -0.68
CA PRO A 83 8.25 1.44 -1.59
C PRO A 83 8.17 2.02 -3.01
N SER A 84 7.00 2.51 -3.43
CA SER A 84 6.80 3.15 -4.74
C SER A 84 5.48 3.93 -4.79
N LEU A 85 5.29 4.78 -5.81
CA LEU A 85 4.02 5.46 -6.05
C LEU A 85 2.89 4.46 -6.33
N LEU A 86 3.20 3.35 -7.00
CA LEU A 86 2.23 2.29 -7.30
C LEU A 86 1.80 1.57 -6.03
N ALA A 87 2.73 1.31 -5.10
CA ALA A 87 2.38 0.78 -3.79
C ALA A 87 1.49 1.76 -3.01
N ALA A 88 1.76 3.07 -3.09
CA ALA A 88 0.90 4.09 -2.49
C ALA A 88 -0.52 4.10 -3.08
N ILE A 89 -0.66 3.90 -4.40
CA ILE A 89 -1.97 3.73 -5.06
C ILE A 89 -2.66 2.45 -4.55
N GLY A 90 -1.91 1.35 -4.44
CA GLY A 90 -2.40 0.08 -3.89
C GLY A 90 -2.96 0.23 -2.47
N GLU A 91 -2.30 1.02 -1.61
CA GLU A 91 -2.77 1.32 -0.25
C GLU A 91 -4.07 2.15 -0.23
N VAL A 92 -4.24 3.06 -1.19
CA VAL A 92 -5.50 3.82 -1.34
C VAL A 92 -6.65 2.88 -1.73
N ILE A 93 -6.39 1.97 -2.68
CA ILE A 93 -7.38 0.97 -3.11
C ILE A 93 -7.72 0.02 -1.97
N GLU A 94 -6.72 -0.46 -1.23
CA GLU A 94 -6.92 -1.35 -0.08
C GLU A 94 -7.83 -0.72 0.98
N ARG A 95 -7.53 0.53 1.36
CA ARG A 95 -8.33 1.27 2.34
C ARG A 95 -9.77 1.42 1.86
N HIS A 96 -9.98 1.83 0.62
CA HIS A 96 -11.32 1.94 0.03
C HIS A 96 -12.08 0.61 0.06
N MET A 97 -11.43 -0.48 -0.36
CA MET A 97 -12.06 -1.81 -0.39
C MET A 97 -12.37 -2.36 1.01
N ILE A 98 -11.63 -1.94 2.05
CA ILE A 98 -11.96 -2.21 3.45
C ILE A 98 -13.17 -1.39 3.89
N GLU A 99 -13.20 -0.08 3.59
CA GLU A 99 -14.28 0.85 3.96
C GLU A 99 -15.64 0.43 3.38
N ILE A 100 -15.67 -0.08 2.14
CA ILE A 100 -16.90 -0.58 1.52
C ILE A 100 -17.27 -2.00 1.96
N GLY A 101 -16.44 -2.64 2.79
CA GLY A 101 -16.64 -4.01 3.27
C GLY A 101 -16.34 -5.09 2.23
N PHE A 102 -15.63 -4.78 1.14
CA PHE A 102 -15.25 -5.75 0.11
C PHE A 102 -14.17 -6.72 0.59
N LEU A 103 -13.20 -6.24 1.36
CA LEU A 103 -12.10 -7.05 1.91
C LEU A 103 -12.36 -7.61 3.32
N GLY A 104 -13.63 -7.82 3.71
CA GLY A 104 -14.08 -8.06 5.10
C GLY A 104 -13.21 -8.90 6.06
N LEU A 105 -12.43 -9.88 5.59
CA LEU A 105 -11.48 -10.66 6.41
C LEU A 105 -10.13 -9.95 6.67
N ARG A 106 -9.62 -9.14 5.72
CA ARG A 106 -8.42 -8.31 5.93
C ARG A 106 -8.65 -7.18 6.92
N SER A 107 -9.86 -6.62 6.95
CA SER A 107 -10.24 -5.59 7.91
C SER A 107 -10.02 -6.06 9.35
N ALA A 108 -10.38 -7.32 9.63
CA ALA A 108 -10.17 -7.94 10.93
C ALA A 108 -8.68 -8.20 11.21
N GLN A 109 -7.85 -8.53 10.22
CA GLN A 109 -6.40 -8.70 10.40
C GLN A 109 -5.65 -7.36 10.57
N ILE A 110 -6.14 -6.27 9.98
CA ILE A 110 -5.58 -4.93 10.17
C ILE A 110 -6.03 -4.36 11.53
N ALA A 111 -7.27 -4.63 11.97
CA ALA A 111 -7.75 -4.28 13.30
C ALA A 111 -7.21 -5.19 14.43
N ALA A 112 -6.90 -6.45 14.11
CA ALA A 112 -6.27 -7.42 15.03
C ALA A 112 -4.75 -7.49 14.87
N ALA A 113 -4.15 -6.68 13.98
CA ALA A 113 -2.73 -6.34 14.11
C ALA A 113 -2.64 -5.67 15.47
N PRO A 114 -2.02 -6.31 16.47
CA PRO A 114 -2.26 -5.93 17.84
C PRO A 114 -1.76 -4.50 18.01
N ALA A 115 -2.56 -3.69 18.69
CA ALA A 115 -2.13 -2.45 19.31
C ALA A 115 -1.01 -2.67 20.37
N SER A 116 -0.32 -3.82 20.36
CA SER A 116 0.92 -4.10 21.08
C SER A 116 2.18 -3.63 20.34
N PHE A 117 2.06 -3.10 19.11
CA PHE A 117 3.21 -2.55 18.37
C PHE A 117 3.51 -1.07 18.68
N ALA A 118 2.67 -0.40 19.47
CA ALA A 118 2.94 0.97 19.94
C ALA A 118 3.92 1.01 21.13
N GLU A 119 4.20 -0.12 21.79
CA GLU A 119 4.99 -0.15 23.03
C GLU A 119 6.48 -0.44 22.84
N LYS A 120 6.93 -0.61 21.59
CA LYS A 120 8.36 -0.75 21.27
C LYS A 120 8.77 0.22 20.16
N LEU A 121 8.42 1.50 20.30
CA LEU A 121 9.22 2.53 19.63
C LEU A 121 10.66 2.41 20.14
N PRO A 122 11.67 2.41 19.27
CA PRO A 122 13.04 2.62 19.70
C PRO A 122 13.08 3.96 20.44
N ARG A 123 13.71 3.98 21.62
CA ARG A 123 14.04 5.22 22.33
C ARG A 123 14.68 6.20 21.33
N GLU A 124 14.26 7.46 21.39
CA GLU A 124 14.85 8.55 20.59
C GLU A 124 16.38 8.43 20.65
N GLY A 125 17.02 8.16 19.51
CA GLY A 125 18.47 8.00 19.38
C GLY A 125 19.00 6.60 19.04
N ALA A 126 18.16 5.56 18.92
CA ALA A 126 18.62 4.27 18.40
C ALA A 126 18.77 4.30 16.87
N PRO A 127 19.88 3.80 16.28
CA PRO A 127 20.03 3.74 14.83
C PRO A 127 18.94 2.87 14.21
N ALA A 128 18.13 3.47 13.33
CA ALA A 128 17.10 2.77 12.58
C ALA A 128 17.77 1.77 11.62
N HIS A 129 17.66 0.48 11.92
CA HIS A 129 18.08 -0.57 11.00
C HIS A 129 16.97 -0.79 9.97
N PHE A 130 17.33 -0.68 8.69
CA PHE A 130 16.40 -0.88 7.59
C PHE A 130 16.39 -2.35 7.17
N CYS A 131 15.20 -2.89 6.91
CA CYS A 131 15.07 -4.27 6.45
C CYS A 131 15.66 -4.40 5.04
N PRO A 132 16.59 -5.36 4.79
CA PRO A 132 17.19 -5.52 3.48
C PRO A 132 16.22 -6.08 2.42
N ARG A 133 15.05 -6.60 2.84
CA ARG A 133 14.02 -7.13 1.93
C ARG A 133 12.98 -6.09 1.53
N CYS A 134 12.48 -5.29 2.47
CA CYS A 134 11.37 -4.37 2.21
C CYS A 134 11.68 -2.89 2.48
N GLY A 135 12.87 -2.57 3.00
CA GLY A 135 13.30 -1.18 3.26
C GLY A 135 12.65 -0.51 4.46
N GLU A 136 11.78 -1.18 5.21
CA GLU A 136 11.14 -0.61 6.39
C GLU A 136 12.14 -0.45 7.54
N ALA A 137 12.05 0.64 8.31
CA ALA A 137 12.79 0.83 9.56
C ALA A 137 12.17 0.06 10.73
N SER A 138 11.78 -1.19 10.49
CA SER A 138 11.25 -2.13 11.49
C SER A 138 12.10 -3.39 11.59
N PHE A 139 13.39 -3.28 11.24
CA PHE A 139 14.35 -4.36 11.36
C PHE A 139 14.94 -4.37 12.77
N VAL A 140 14.55 -5.37 13.56
CA VAL A 140 14.89 -5.48 14.98
C VAL A 140 15.42 -6.86 15.29
N LYS A 141 16.29 -6.97 16.29
CA LYS A 141 16.79 -8.27 16.73
C LYS A 141 15.80 -8.90 17.71
N LEU A 142 15.24 -10.05 17.35
CA LEU A 142 14.33 -10.85 18.17
C LEU A 142 14.88 -12.27 18.30
N GLU A 143 14.99 -12.76 19.53
CA GLU A 143 15.38 -14.15 19.82
C GLU A 143 16.70 -14.59 19.14
N GLY A 144 17.64 -13.65 18.97
CA GLY A 144 18.93 -13.91 18.32
C GLY A 144 18.94 -13.73 16.79
N CYS A 145 17.79 -13.53 16.16
CA CYS A 145 17.65 -13.30 14.72
C CYS A 145 17.27 -11.85 14.41
N ASP A 146 17.83 -11.27 13.36
CA ASP A 146 17.39 -9.97 12.86
C ASP A 146 16.10 -10.16 12.06
N SER A 147 15.00 -9.57 12.51
CA SER A 147 13.65 -9.79 12.01
C SER A 147 12.96 -8.47 11.66
N CYS A 148 12.29 -8.43 10.51
CA CYS A 148 11.49 -7.31 10.06
C CYS A 148 10.03 -7.50 10.49
N LEU A 149 9.53 -6.57 11.31
CA LEU A 149 8.16 -6.61 11.82
C LEU A 149 7.10 -6.34 10.74
N SER A 150 7.50 -5.75 9.61
CA SER A 150 6.54 -5.33 8.57
C SER A 150 6.38 -6.35 7.44
N CYS A 151 7.41 -7.12 7.09
CA CYS A 151 7.34 -8.10 6.00
C CYS A 151 7.67 -9.54 6.43
N GLY A 152 7.98 -9.77 7.71
CA GLY A 152 8.29 -11.09 8.26
C GLY A 152 9.65 -11.66 7.83
N TYR A 153 10.52 -10.86 7.19
CA TYR A 153 11.87 -11.30 6.84
C TYR A 153 12.73 -11.50 8.09
N SER A 154 13.32 -12.68 8.27
CA SER A 154 14.25 -12.97 9.36
C SER A 154 15.58 -13.52 8.85
N LYS A 155 16.68 -13.12 9.50
CA LYS A 155 18.03 -13.63 9.29
C LYS A 155 18.64 -14.00 10.64
N CYS A 156 18.87 -15.30 10.84
CA CYS A 156 19.54 -15.85 12.02
C CYS A 156 21.00 -16.15 11.67
N GLY A 157 21.93 -15.85 12.58
CA GLY A 157 23.36 -16.10 12.42
C GLY A 157 24.02 -16.38 13.76
#